data_AF-A0A919Q262-F1
#
_entry.id   AF-A0A919Q262-F1
#
_cell.length_a   1.000
_cell.length_b   1.000
_cell.length_c   1.000
_cell.angle_alpha   90.00
_cell.angle_beta   90.00
_cell.angle_gamma   90.00
#
_symmetry.space_group_name_H-M   'P 1'
#
loop_
_entity.id
_entity.type
_entity.pdbx_description
1 polymer ?
#
loop_
_entity_poly.entity_id
_entity_poly.type
_entity_poly.pdbx_seq_one_letter_code
_entity_poly.pdbx_strand_id
1 'polypeptide(L)'
;MITAFVVFTIAAIGTYLIRISGILLLGGDRELPPRVRKMLSLVAPAAMAAIIANALFLDQGQWRGFGAWHLAALVAALVALWKRSMGWTLLAGVVAFAALLLAGL
;
A
#
# COMPACT_ATOMS: atom_id res chain seq x y z
N MET A 1 -25.29 19.51 0.30
CA MET A 1 -24.07 20.29 0.63
C MET A 1 -23.79 20.33 2.13
N ILE A 2 -24.77 20.66 2.99
CA ILE A 2 -24.61 20.71 4.47
C ILE A 2 -24.10 19.37 5.05
N THR A 3 -24.59 18.22 4.56
CA THR A 3 -24.17 16.89 5.06
C THR A 3 -22.68 16.61 4.83
N ALA A 4 -22.14 16.96 3.66
CA ALA A 4 -20.71 16.78 3.38
C ALA A 4 -19.86 17.66 4.30
N PHE A 5 -20.26 18.92 4.52
CA PHE A 5 -19.58 19.83 5.42
C PHE A 5 -19.51 19.29 6.86
N VAL A 6 -20.61 18.74 7.38
CA VAL A 6 -20.65 18.12 8.70
C VAL A 6 -19.74 16.89 8.76
N VAL A 7 -19.78 16.01 7.75
CA VAL A 7 -18.92 14.82 7.69
C VAL A 7 -17.43 15.20 7.67
N PHE A 8 -17.04 16.17 6.84
CA PHE A 8 -15.65 16.65 6.80
C PHE A 8 -15.23 17.30 8.11
N THR A 9 -16.11 18.06 8.75
CA THR A 9 -15.81 18.71 10.04
C THR A 9 -15.60 17.68 11.13
N ILE A 10 -16.47 16.68 11.23
CA ILE A 10 -16.33 15.57 12.20
C ILE A 10 -15.05 14.77 11.91
N ALA A 11 -14.78 14.43 10.64
CA ALA A 11 -13.57 13.71 10.26
C ALA A 11 -12.29 14.49 10.58
N ALA A 12 -12.29 15.81 10.34
CA ALA A 12 -11.18 16.69 10.68
C ALA A 12 -10.93 16.73 12.20
N ILE A 13 -11.99 16.93 12.99
CA ILE A 13 -11.90 16.94 14.46
C ILE A 13 -11.41 15.58 14.96
N GLY A 14 -11.99 14.48 14.49
CA GLY A 14 -11.59 13.13 14.87
C GLY A 14 -10.12 12.82 14.54
N THR A 15 -9.66 13.20 13.35
CA THR A 15 -8.26 13.03 12.94
C THR A 15 -7.31 13.82 13.84
N TYR A 16 -7.71 15.04 14.21
CA TYR A 16 -6.92 15.89 15.10
C TYR A 16 -6.86 15.32 16.52
N LEU A 17 -7.98 14.82 17.05
CA LEU A 17 -8.04 14.16 18.36
C LEU A 17 -7.17 12.90 18.41
N ILE A 18 -7.14 12.09 17.35
CA ILE A 18 -6.28 10.90 17.26
C ILE A 18 -4.79 11.28 17.25
N ARG A 19 -4.41 12.37 16.56
CA ARG A 19 -3.03 12.87 16.59
C ARG A 19 -2.65 13.38 17.98
N ILE A 20 -3.52 14.16 18.61
CA ILE A 20 -3.29 14.70 19.95
C ILE A 20 -3.19 13.59 20.99
N SER A 21 -4.03 12.57 20.92
CA SER A 21 -3.95 11.44 21.86
C SER A 21 -2.62 10.71 21.73
N GLY A 22 -2.08 10.55 20.52
CA GLY A 22 -0.73 10.02 20.31
C GLY A 22 0.34 10.85 21.01
N ILE A 23 0.28 12.18 20.88
CA ILE A 23 1.24 13.10 21.53
C ILE A 23 1.07 13.13 23.05
N LEU A 24 -0.16 13.06 23.57
CA LEU A 24 -0.42 13.09 25.01
C LEU A 24 -0.09 11.75 25.70
N LEU A 25 -0.36 10.63 25.03
CA LEU A 25 -0.15 9.29 25.59
C LEU A 25 1.29 8.80 25.40
N LEU A 26 1.94 9.16 24.30
CA LEU A 26 3.31 8.73 23.96
C LEU A 26 4.32 9.88 23.96
N GLY A 27 3.92 11.12 24.23
CA GLY A 27 4.85 12.26 24.31
C GLY A 27 5.63 12.33 25.61
N GLY A 28 6.79 12.98 25.54
CA GLY A 28 7.79 13.06 26.63
C GLY A 28 9.00 12.16 26.38
N ASP A 29 9.83 11.94 27.39
CA ASP A 29 11.06 11.11 27.32
C ASP A 29 10.78 9.59 27.31
N ARG A 30 9.53 9.19 27.05
CA ARG A 30 9.14 7.78 26.99
C ARG A 30 9.54 7.20 25.64
N GLU A 31 10.74 6.64 25.58
CA GLU A 31 11.17 5.89 24.42
C GLU A 31 10.29 4.66 24.21
N LEU A 32 9.67 4.58 23.02
CA LEU A 32 8.94 3.38 22.61
C LEU A 32 9.89 2.18 22.59
N PRO A 33 9.45 0.99 23.06
CA PRO A 33 10.26 -0.22 22.95
C PRO A 33 10.72 -0.42 21.50
N PRO A 34 11.98 -0.83 21.27
CA PRO A 34 12.58 -0.89 19.93
C PRO A 34 11.79 -1.78 18.96
N ARG A 35 11.10 -2.81 19.48
CA ARG A 35 10.21 -3.69 18.70
C ARG A 35 8.98 -2.94 18.16
N VAL A 36 8.32 -2.13 19.01
CA VAL A 36 7.12 -1.36 18.64
C VAL A 36 7.49 -0.29 17.61
N ARG A 37 8.59 0.44 17.83
CA ARG A 37 9.10 1.42 16.86
C ARG A 37 9.37 0.79 15.49
N LYS A 38 9.99 -0.40 15.48
CA LYS A 38 10.25 -1.14 14.24
C LYS A 38 8.94 -1.55 13.55
N MET A 39 7.96 -2.08 14.27
CA MET A 39 6.66 -2.42 13.71
C MET A 39 5.95 -1.18 13.12
N LEU A 40 5.93 -0.06 13.86
CA LEU A 40 5.35 1.20 13.39
C LEU A 40 6.02 1.73 12.12
N SER A 41 7.33 1.58 11.99
CA SER A 41 8.07 1.97 10.77
C SER A 41 7.69 1.13 9.54
N LEU A 42 7.14 -0.07 9.75
CA LEU A 42 6.71 -0.98 8.69
C LEU A 42 5.23 -0.82 8.32
N VAL A 43 4.46 0.00 9.03
CA VAL A 43 3.02 0.17 8.77
C VAL A 43 2.77 0.70 7.37
N ALA A 44 3.49 1.75 6.95
CA ALA A 44 3.34 2.32 5.61
C ALA A 44 3.66 1.32 4.48
N PRO A 45 4.82 0.63 4.47
CA PRO A 45 5.09 -0.38 3.44
C PRO A 45 4.15 -1.59 3.53
N ALA A 46 3.70 -1.99 4.73
CA ALA A 46 2.74 -3.07 4.89
C ALA A 46 1.36 -2.72 4.31
N ALA A 47 0.88 -1.49 4.54
CA ALA A 47 -0.37 -1.02 3.94
C ALA A 47 -0.29 -1.00 2.41
N MET A 48 0.82 -0.51 1.85
CA MET A 48 1.05 -0.55 0.40
C MET A 48 1.07 -1.98 -0.14
N ALA A 49 1.78 -2.89 0.55
CA ALA A 49 1.81 -4.30 0.17
C ALA A 49 0.41 -4.94 0.22
N ALA A 50 -0.41 -4.60 1.22
CA ALA A 50 -1.78 -5.09 1.32
C ALA A 50 -2.68 -4.56 0.18
N ILE A 51 -2.55 -3.28 -0.19
CA ILE A 51 -3.29 -2.70 -1.33
C ILE A 51 -2.89 -3.39 -2.64
N ILE A 52 -1.59 -3.55 -2.88
CA ILE A 52 -1.08 -4.23 -4.08
C ILE A 52 -1.55 -5.68 -4.11
N ALA A 53 -1.43 -6.41 -2.99
CA ALA A 53 -1.89 -7.78 -2.90
C ALA A 53 -3.39 -7.91 -3.17
N ASN A 54 -4.20 -6.99 -2.62
CA ASN A 54 -5.63 -6.95 -2.90
C ASN A 54 -5.90 -6.73 -4.40
N ALA A 55 -5.26 -5.73 -5.01
CA ALA A 55 -5.42 -5.46 -6.45
C ALA A 55 -4.92 -6.60 -7.35
N LEU A 56 -3.94 -7.39 -6.86
CA LEU A 56 -3.39 -8.52 -7.59
C LEU A 56 -4.31 -9.74 -7.57
N PHE A 57 -4.76 -10.13 -6.37
CA PHE A 57 -5.51 -11.38 -6.16
C PHE A 57 -7.03 -11.21 -6.26
N LEU A 58 -7.55 -10.00 -6.05
CA LEU A 58 -8.98 -9.74 -6.05
C LEU A 58 -9.36 -8.83 -7.23
N ASP A 59 -10.48 -9.17 -7.85
CA ASP A 59 -11.16 -8.33 -8.82
C ASP A 59 -12.56 -8.04 -8.31
N GLN A 60 -12.81 -6.79 -7.93
CA GLN A 60 -14.10 -6.35 -7.36
C GLN A 60 -14.61 -7.22 -6.19
N GLY A 61 -13.68 -7.79 -5.40
CA GLY A 61 -14.00 -8.64 -4.25
C GLY A 61 -14.15 -10.13 -4.56
N GLN A 62 -14.00 -10.55 -5.82
CA GLN A 62 -13.90 -11.95 -6.22
C GLN A 62 -12.45 -12.36 -6.41
N TRP A 63 -12.11 -13.63 -6.16
CA TRP A 63 -10.79 -14.16 -6.46
C TRP A 63 -10.54 -14.11 -7.96
N ARG A 64 -9.46 -13.43 -8.36
CA ARG A 64 -9.06 -13.34 -9.76
C ARG A 64 -8.44 -14.67 -10.19
N GLY A 65 -8.82 -15.13 -11.38
CA GLY A 65 -8.19 -16.28 -12.02
C GLY A 65 -6.70 -16.02 -12.29
N PHE A 66 -5.89 -17.07 -12.26
CA PHE A 66 -4.48 -16.96 -12.63
C PHE A 66 -4.37 -16.49 -14.10
N GLY A 67 -3.54 -15.49 -14.37
CA GLY A 67 -3.50 -14.82 -15.69
C GLY A 67 -2.38 -13.79 -15.81
N ALA A 68 -2.43 -12.96 -16.87
CA ALA A 68 -1.39 -11.99 -17.22
C ALA A 68 -0.97 -11.07 -16.05
N TRP A 69 -1.92 -10.66 -15.21
CA TRP A 69 -1.69 -9.83 -14.03
C TRP A 69 -0.73 -10.47 -13.02
N HIS A 70 -0.87 -11.77 -12.75
CA HIS A 70 -0.04 -12.50 -11.80
C HIS A 70 1.39 -12.69 -12.32
N LEU A 71 1.51 -12.97 -13.63
CA LEU A 71 2.80 -13.11 -14.30
C LEU A 71 3.55 -11.78 -14.35
N ALA A 72 2.86 -10.68 -14.70
CA ALA A 72 3.45 -9.35 -14.70
C ALA A 72 3.93 -8.93 -13.30
N ALA A 73 3.15 -9.23 -12.26
CA ALA A 73 3.56 -8.97 -10.87
C ALA A 73 4.79 -9.79 -10.46
N LEU A 74 4.88 -11.05 -10.90
CA LEU A 74 6.04 -11.90 -10.64
C LEU A 74 7.30 -11.32 -11.33
N VAL A 75 7.19 -10.90 -12.58
CA VAL A 75 8.30 -10.24 -13.31
C VAL A 75 8.72 -8.95 -12.61
N ALA A 76 7.77 -8.10 -12.21
CA ALA A 76 8.06 -6.89 -11.46
C ALA A 76 8.79 -7.19 -10.13
N ALA A 77 8.35 -8.21 -9.39
CA ALA A 77 9.01 -8.63 -8.15
C ALA A 77 10.45 -9.10 -8.38
N LEU A 78 10.70 -9.91 -9.43
CA LEU A 78 12.04 -10.36 -9.78
C LEU A 78 12.97 -9.19 -10.13
N VAL A 79 12.49 -8.23 -10.92
CA VAL A 79 13.27 -7.05 -11.31
C VAL A 79 13.54 -6.14 -10.11
N ALA A 80 12.58 -6.00 -9.20
CA ALA A 80 12.77 -5.27 -7.95
C ALA A 80 13.89 -5.86 -7.09
N LEU A 81 13.96 -7.20 -7.00
CA LEU A 81 15.01 -7.89 -6.25
C LEU A 81 16.39 -7.74 -6.91
N TRP A 82 16.45 -7.72 -8.25
CA TRP A 82 17.72 -7.66 -8.97
C TRP A 82 18.32 -6.24 -9.04
N LYS A 83 17.56 -5.27 -9.54
CA LYS A 83 18.04 -3.90 -9.79
C LYS A 83 17.97 -2.98 -8.56
N ARG A 84 17.14 -3.32 -7.56
CA ARG A 84 16.81 -2.46 -6.40
C ARG A 84 16.46 -1.01 -6.78
N SER A 85 15.95 -0.79 -8.01
CA SER A 85 15.63 0.53 -8.54
C SER A 85 14.18 0.60 -8.97
N MET A 86 13.44 1.55 -8.42
CA MET A 86 12.00 1.69 -8.62
C MET A 86 11.61 1.92 -10.08
N GLY A 87 12.41 2.69 -10.83
CA GLY A 87 12.16 2.96 -12.26
C GLY A 87 12.22 1.70 -13.13
N TRP A 88 13.25 0.87 -12.96
CA TRP A 88 13.38 -0.38 -13.73
C TRP A 88 12.29 -1.39 -13.37
N THR A 89 11.89 -1.47 -12.09
CA THR A 89 10.78 -2.31 -11.66
C THR A 89 9.47 -1.92 -12.34
N LEU A 90 9.18 -0.62 -12.38
CA LEU A 90 7.95 -0.10 -12.98
C LEU A 90 7.94 -0.37 -14.48
N LEU A 91 9.03 -0.02 -15.18
CA LEU A 91 9.16 -0.25 -16.62
C LEU A 91 9.03 -1.72 -16.98
N ALA A 92 9.73 -2.61 -16.27
CA ALA A 92 9.67 -4.04 -16.56
C ALA A 92 8.29 -4.63 -16.31
N GLY A 93 7.62 -4.24 -15.22
CA GLY A 93 6.25 -4.68 -14.93
C GLY A 93 5.25 -4.24 -15.99
N VAL A 94 5.30 -2.96 -16.40
CA VAL A 94 4.42 -2.42 -17.45
C VAL A 94 4.70 -3.07 -18.80
N VAL A 95 5.96 -3.23 -19.18
CA VAL A 95 6.34 -3.86 -20.45
C VAL A 95 5.93 -5.33 -20.47
N ALA A 96 6.14 -6.07 -19.38
CA ALA A 96 5.71 -7.46 -19.27
C ALA A 96 4.19 -7.59 -19.34
N PHE A 97 3.46 -6.71 -18.65
CA PHE A 97 2.00 -6.67 -18.72
C PHE A 97 1.50 -6.37 -20.14
N ALA A 98 2.06 -5.37 -20.81
CA ALA A 98 1.72 -5.02 -22.18
C ALA A 98 2.01 -6.17 -23.15
N ALA A 99 3.16 -6.85 -22.99
CA ALA A 99 3.52 -8.00 -23.81
C ALA A 99 2.56 -9.19 -23.61
N LEU A 100 2.17 -9.47 -22.36
CA LEU A 100 1.21 -10.55 -22.05
C LEU A 100 -0.18 -10.25 -22.61
N LEU A 101 -0.63 -9.00 -22.50
CA LEU A 101 -1.91 -8.56 -23.08
C LEU A 101 -1.90 -8.68 -24.61
N LEU A 102 -0.80 -8.29 -25.27
CA LEU A 102 -0.63 -8.44 -26.72
C LEU A 102 -0.56 -9.90 -27.16
N ALA A 103 -0.09 -10.79 -26.28
CA ALA A 103 -0.06 -12.24 -26.52
C ALA A 103 -1.44 -12.91 -26.38
N GLY A 104 -2.49 -12.17 -26.00
CA GLY A 104 -3.86 -12.68 -25.92
C GLY A 104 -4.21 -13.37 -24.59
N LEU A 105 -3.45 -13.08 -23.52
CA LEU A 105 -3.74 -13.47 -22.13
C LEU A 105 -4.36 -12.30 -21.35
#